data_AF-A0A7U8K7K0-F1
#
_entry.id   AF-A0A7U8K7K0-F1
#
_cell.length_a   1.000
_cell.length_b   1.000
_cell.length_c   1.000
_cell.angle_alpha   90.00
_cell.angle_beta   90.00
_cell.angle_gamma   90.00
#
_symmetry.space_group_name_H-M   'P 1'
#
loop_
_entity.id
_entity.type
_entity.pdbx_description
1 polymer ?
#
loop_
_entity_poly.entity_id
_entity_poly.type
_entity_poly.pdbx_seq_one_letter_code
_entity_poly.pdbx_strand_id
1 'polypeptide(L)'
;MTAATPDNSGRAVLIRTVVSLVIVVLGVWALFHVNPTDAYLWVKALHVIAVISWMAGMLYLPRLFVYHCSAQPGSVTSETFKVMEKRLLRFIINPAMVVTWITGLWMAWEIFGFQGGWLHAKLLLVVLMSGVHGYLSKSTRIFAEDRNMSSAKHWRIINEVPTVLMILIVILAIVKPF
;
A
#
# COMPACT_ATOMS: atom_id res chain seq x y z
N MET A 1 32.30 -47.95 -4.88
CA MET A 1 31.90 -46.71 -5.56
C MET A 1 30.37 -46.64 -5.57
N THR A 2 29.77 -45.98 -4.58
CA THR A 2 28.32 -45.76 -4.54
C THR A 2 27.99 -44.60 -5.47
N ALA A 3 27.21 -44.88 -6.51
CA ALA A 3 26.74 -43.86 -7.45
C ALA A 3 25.85 -42.86 -6.72
N ALA A 4 26.22 -41.58 -6.73
CA ALA A 4 25.38 -40.52 -6.20
C ALA A 4 24.07 -40.45 -7.00
N THR A 5 22.95 -40.66 -6.34
CA THR A 5 21.62 -40.49 -6.92
C THR A 5 21.41 -39.03 -7.30
N PRO A 6 20.92 -38.73 -8.51
CA PRO A 6 20.72 -37.36 -8.96
C PRO A 6 19.67 -36.66 -8.07
N ASP A 7 20.00 -35.46 -7.60
CA ASP A 7 19.15 -34.64 -6.74
C ASP A 7 17.88 -34.20 -7.48
N ASN A 8 16.78 -34.89 -7.22
CA ASN A 8 15.48 -34.69 -7.87
C ASN A 8 14.65 -33.58 -7.18
N SER A 9 15.17 -32.97 -6.11
CA SER A 9 14.46 -31.96 -5.31
C SER A 9 14.25 -30.66 -6.08
N GLY A 10 15.27 -30.19 -6.81
CA GLY A 10 15.20 -28.97 -7.62
C GLY A 10 14.15 -29.05 -8.73
N ARG A 11 14.01 -30.23 -9.36
CA ARG A 11 13.00 -30.47 -10.41
C ARG A 11 11.58 -30.48 -9.82
N ALA A 12 11.39 -31.06 -8.65
CA ALA A 12 10.10 -31.06 -7.96
C ALA A 12 9.68 -29.66 -7.49
N VAL A 13 10.63 -28.85 -6.99
CA VAL A 13 10.39 -27.45 -6.64
C VAL A 13 10.02 -26.64 -7.88
N LEU A 14 10.75 -26.80 -8.98
CA LEU A 14 10.46 -26.12 -10.24
C LEU A 14 9.06 -26.46 -10.77
N ILE A 15 8.69 -27.75 -10.79
CA ILE A 15 7.36 -28.20 -11.25
C ILE A 15 6.26 -27.58 -10.39
N ARG A 16 6.40 -27.59 -9.06
CA ARG A 16 5.39 -26.99 -8.14
C ARG A 16 5.26 -25.49 -8.35
N THR A 17 6.36 -24.78 -8.56
CA THR A 17 6.36 -23.35 -8.87
C THR A 17 5.66 -23.06 -10.19
N VAL A 18 5.99 -23.81 -11.25
CA VAL A 18 5.38 -23.65 -12.57
C VAL A 18 3.89 -23.96 -12.54
N VAL A 19 3.49 -25.06 -11.91
CA VAL A 19 2.07 -25.44 -11.75
C VAL A 19 1.31 -24.36 -10.97
N SER A 20 1.88 -23.85 -9.87
CA SER A 20 1.25 -22.77 -9.10
C SER A 20 1.07 -21.50 -9.93
N LEU A 21 2.09 -21.12 -10.72
CA LEU A 21 2.02 -19.98 -11.63
C LEU A 21 0.96 -20.17 -12.70
N VAL A 22 0.89 -21.35 -13.32
CA VAL A 22 -0.11 -21.67 -14.35
C VAL A 22 -1.52 -21.63 -13.77
N ILE A 23 -1.75 -22.19 -12.57
CA ILE A 23 -3.05 -22.14 -11.90
C ILE A 23 -3.44 -20.69 -11.58
N VAL A 24 -2.51 -19.88 -11.08
CA VAL A 24 -2.77 -18.46 -10.81
C VAL A 24 -3.10 -17.71 -12.09
N VAL A 25 -2.33 -17.91 -13.16
CA VAL A 25 -2.54 -17.24 -14.45
C VAL A 25 -3.87 -17.66 -15.08
N LEU A 26 -4.19 -18.96 -15.08
CA LEU A 26 -5.47 -19.47 -15.58
C LEU A 26 -6.64 -19.01 -14.72
N GLY A 27 -6.48 -18.97 -13.40
CA GLY A 27 -7.49 -18.46 -12.47
C GLY A 27 -7.76 -16.97 -12.68
N VAL A 28 -6.72 -16.16 -12.84
CA VAL A 28 -6.83 -14.74 -13.19
C VAL A 28 -7.47 -14.58 -14.57
N TRP A 29 -7.03 -15.33 -15.57
CA TRP A 29 -7.59 -15.26 -16.92
C TRP A 29 -9.08 -15.61 -16.94
N ALA A 30 -9.48 -16.70 -16.28
CA ALA A 30 -10.87 -17.12 -16.18
C ALA A 30 -11.73 -16.09 -15.43
N LEU A 31 -11.19 -15.47 -14.38
CA LEU A 31 -11.84 -14.41 -13.62
C LEU A 31 -12.19 -13.19 -14.49
N PHE A 32 -11.34 -12.85 -15.45
CA PHE A 32 -11.57 -11.72 -16.36
C PHE A 32 -12.37 -12.06 -17.63
N HIS A 33 -12.47 -13.32 -18.04
CA HIS A 33 -13.12 -13.71 -19.31
C HIS A 33 -14.45 -14.45 -19.17
N VAL A 34 -14.71 -15.11 -18.03
CA VAL A 34 -15.92 -15.92 -17.86
C VAL A 34 -17.07 -15.12 -17.26
N ASN A 35 -16.80 -14.08 -16.45
CA ASN A 35 -17.85 -13.29 -15.84
C ASN A 35 -17.39 -11.84 -15.53
N PRO A 36 -17.66 -10.85 -16.42
CA PRO A 36 -17.18 -9.47 -16.27
C PRO A 36 -17.65 -8.79 -14.98
N THR A 37 -18.84 -9.14 -14.50
CA THR A 37 -19.38 -8.66 -13.21
C THR A 37 -18.61 -9.22 -12.01
N ASP A 38 -18.14 -10.46 -12.08
CA ASP A 38 -17.32 -11.05 -11.01
C ASP A 38 -15.92 -10.42 -11.00
N ALA A 39 -15.35 -10.16 -12.17
CA ALA A 39 -14.07 -9.45 -12.29
C ALA A 39 -14.11 -8.09 -11.57
N TYR A 40 -15.19 -7.33 -11.74
CA TYR A 40 -15.38 -6.06 -11.02
C TYR A 40 -15.41 -6.26 -9.49
N LEU A 41 -16.16 -7.24 -8.98
CA LEU A 41 -16.25 -7.48 -7.54
C LEU A 41 -14.90 -7.87 -6.93
N TRP A 42 -14.12 -8.69 -7.65
CA TRP A 42 -12.78 -9.08 -7.25
C TRP A 42 -11.79 -7.91 -7.29
N VAL A 43 -11.83 -7.09 -8.35
CA VAL A 43 -10.99 -5.88 -8.44
C VAL A 43 -11.35 -4.89 -7.34
N LYS A 44 -12.65 -4.71 -7.05
CA LYS A 44 -13.13 -3.87 -5.96
C LYS A 44 -12.68 -4.40 -4.60
N ALA A 45 -12.74 -5.72 -4.37
CA ALA A 45 -12.26 -6.34 -3.15
C ALA A 45 -10.74 -6.12 -2.98
N LEU A 46 -9.96 -6.37 -4.03
CA LEU A 46 -8.52 -6.09 -4.05
C LEU A 46 -8.21 -4.62 -3.77
N HIS A 47 -8.96 -3.70 -4.38
CA HIS A 47 -8.83 -2.26 -4.15
C HIS A 47 -9.08 -1.91 -2.68
N VAL A 48 -10.14 -2.43 -2.08
CA VAL A 48 -10.46 -2.16 -0.66
C VAL A 48 -9.38 -2.72 0.26
N ILE A 49 -8.89 -3.93 0.02
CA ILE A 49 -7.78 -4.53 0.78
C ILE A 49 -6.51 -3.66 0.69
N ALA A 50 -6.19 -3.19 -0.52
CA ALA A 50 -5.06 -2.31 -0.75
C ALA A 50 -5.23 -0.95 -0.06
N VAL A 51 -6.43 -0.35 -0.13
CA VAL A 51 -6.74 0.92 0.55
C VAL A 51 -6.59 0.76 2.06
N ILE A 52 -7.14 -0.30 2.67
CA ILE A 52 -7.02 -0.55 4.12
C ILE A 52 -5.55 -0.70 4.51
N SER A 53 -4.79 -1.49 3.75
CA SER A 53 -3.36 -1.71 4.00
C SER A 53 -2.56 -0.41 3.88
N TRP A 54 -2.89 0.43 2.89
CA TRP A 54 -2.26 1.73 2.69
C TRP A 54 -2.61 2.69 3.83
N MET A 55 -3.89 2.79 4.21
CA MET A 55 -4.37 3.68 5.27
C MET A 55 -3.80 3.29 6.65
N ALA A 56 -3.76 2.00 6.97
CA ALA A 56 -3.17 1.52 8.20
C ALA A 56 -1.72 2.00 8.36
N GLY A 57 -0.91 1.88 7.31
CA GLY A 57 0.46 2.37 7.33
C GLY A 57 0.58 3.89 7.34
N MET A 58 -0.27 4.61 6.60
CA MET A 58 -0.30 6.08 6.58
C MET A 58 -0.66 6.70 7.93
N LEU A 59 -1.52 6.05 8.72
CA LEU A 59 -1.88 6.48 10.08
C LEU A 59 -0.86 6.01 11.12
N TYR A 60 -0.17 4.90 10.88
CA TYR A 60 0.80 4.36 11.84
C TYR A 60 2.19 5.01 11.74
N LEU A 61 2.62 5.36 10.52
CA LEU A 61 3.97 5.89 10.28
C LEU A 61 4.24 7.23 10.99
N PRO A 62 3.35 8.26 10.94
CA PRO A 62 3.55 9.50 11.69
C PRO A 62 3.64 9.26 13.20
N ARG A 63 2.87 8.27 13.70
CA ARG A 63 2.89 7.90 15.11
C ARG A 63 4.23 7.28 15.53
N LEU A 64 4.85 6.47 14.66
CA LEU A 64 6.23 6.00 14.87
C LEU A 64 7.21 7.19 14.96
N PHE A 65 7.09 8.17 14.07
CA PHE A 65 7.95 9.38 14.10
C PHE A 65 7.83 10.17 15.42
N VAL A 66 6.62 10.25 16.01
CA VAL A 66 6.42 10.88 17.32
C VAL A 66 7.28 10.19 18.39
N TYR A 67 7.30 8.85 18.42
CA TYR A 67 8.10 8.10 19.37
C TYR A 67 9.59 8.15 19.04
N HIS A 68 9.95 8.11 17.75
CA HIS A 68 11.34 8.20 17.30
C HIS A 68 11.96 9.56 17.66
N CYS A 69 11.21 10.66 17.64
CA CYS A 69 11.69 11.97 18.13
C CYS A 69 12.16 11.96 19.60
N SER A 70 11.67 11.01 20.41
CA SER A 70 12.05 10.89 21.82
C SER A 70 13.24 9.95 22.03
N ALA A 71 13.67 9.21 21.00
CA ALA A 71 14.82 8.32 21.06
C ALA A 71 16.11 9.08 20.78
N GLN A 72 17.17 8.79 21.54
CA GLN A 72 18.49 9.35 21.27
C GLN A 72 19.06 8.77 19.96
N PRO A 73 19.65 9.59 19.07
CA PRO A 73 20.32 9.09 17.87
C PRO A 73 21.37 8.01 18.20
N GLY A 74 21.40 6.94 17.42
CA GLY A 74 22.30 5.80 17.62
C GLY A 74 21.96 4.87 18.81
N SER A 75 20.91 5.17 19.57
CA SER A 75 20.37 4.24 20.57
C SER A 75 19.75 3.00 19.92
N VAL A 76 19.67 1.89 20.66
CA VAL A 76 18.99 0.65 20.20
C VAL A 76 17.55 0.94 19.76
N THR A 77 16.86 1.83 20.48
CA THR A 77 15.50 2.26 20.14
C THR A 77 15.43 3.01 18.82
N SER A 78 16.35 3.95 18.57
CA SER A 78 16.40 4.68 17.29
C SER A 78 16.66 3.74 16.11
N GLU A 79 17.65 2.85 16.21
CA GLU A 79 17.94 1.87 15.16
C GLU A 79 16.77 0.91 14.90
N THR A 80 16.07 0.52 15.95
CA THR A 80 14.85 -0.29 15.83
C THR A 80 13.76 0.46 15.06
N PHE A 81 13.52 1.74 15.37
CA PHE A 81 12.54 2.55 14.64
C PHE A 81 12.91 2.74 13.18
N LYS A 82 14.18 3.01 12.84
CA LYS A 82 14.65 3.11 11.45
C LYS A 82 14.32 1.85 10.64
N VAL A 83 14.51 0.66 11.22
CA VAL A 83 14.16 -0.62 10.58
C VAL A 83 12.65 -0.76 10.42
N MET A 84 11.88 -0.47 11.47
CA MET A 84 10.41 -0.58 11.44
C MET A 84 9.79 0.35 10.40
N GLU A 85 10.16 1.63 10.40
CA GLU A 85 9.66 2.65 9.47
C GLU A 85 9.99 2.28 8.02
N LYS A 86 11.23 1.89 7.75
CA LYS A 86 11.68 1.48 6.40
C LYS A 86 10.94 0.24 5.90
N ARG A 87 10.76 -0.77 6.76
CA ARG A 87 10.05 -2.00 6.40
C ARG A 87 8.56 -1.73 6.15
N LEU A 88 7.92 -0.97 7.04
CA LEU A 88 6.52 -0.57 6.89
C LEU A 88 6.31 0.15 5.55
N LEU A 89 7.14 1.14 5.25
CA LEU A 89 7.05 1.90 4.01
C LEU A 89 7.26 1.00 2.77
N ARG A 90 8.36 0.24 2.75
CA ARG A 90 8.77 -0.53 1.56
C ARG A 90 7.89 -1.74 1.28
N PHE A 91 7.45 -2.46 2.31
CA PHE A 91 6.77 -3.75 2.16
C PHE A 91 5.25 -3.67 2.29
N ILE A 92 4.72 -2.64 2.95
CA ILE A 92 3.27 -2.50 3.17
C ILE A 92 2.74 -1.28 2.42
N ILE A 93 3.24 -0.08 2.74
CA ILE A 93 2.63 1.17 2.26
C ILE A 93 2.80 1.33 0.74
N ASN A 94 4.03 1.22 0.24
CA ASN A 94 4.34 1.41 -1.19
C ASN A 94 3.57 0.44 -2.10
N PRO A 95 3.61 -0.90 -1.89
CA PRO A 95 2.87 -1.81 -2.75
C PRO A 95 1.35 -1.61 -2.62
N ALA A 96 0.83 -1.33 -1.42
CA ALA A 96 -0.58 -1.06 -1.23
C ALA A 96 -1.05 0.21 -1.96
N MET A 97 -0.25 1.27 -1.96
CA MET A 97 -0.52 2.49 -2.73
C MET A 97 -0.56 2.19 -4.23
N VAL A 98 0.42 1.44 -4.75
CA VAL A 98 0.49 1.08 -6.18
C VAL A 98 -0.75 0.27 -6.58
N VAL A 99 -1.12 -0.76 -5.82
CA VAL A 99 -2.31 -1.57 -6.10
C VAL A 99 -3.57 -0.72 -6.02
N THR A 100 -3.67 0.18 -5.05
CA THR A 100 -4.81 1.12 -4.91
C THR A 100 -4.97 1.99 -6.15
N TRP A 101 -3.87 2.56 -6.66
CA TRP A 101 -3.89 3.38 -7.87
C TRP A 101 -4.28 2.58 -9.12
N ILE A 102 -3.65 1.42 -9.34
CA ILE A 102 -3.92 0.58 -10.51
C ILE A 102 -5.40 0.16 -10.53
N THR A 103 -5.89 -0.44 -9.44
CA THR A 103 -7.28 -0.92 -9.35
C THR A 103 -8.29 0.23 -9.33
N GLY A 104 -7.94 1.36 -8.72
CA GLY A 104 -8.80 2.55 -8.66
C GLY A 104 -8.97 3.22 -10.02
N LEU A 105 -7.88 3.40 -10.78
CA LEU A 105 -7.92 3.96 -12.12
C LEU A 105 -8.61 3.01 -13.11
N TRP A 106 -8.37 1.71 -12.99
CA TRP A 106 -9.08 0.71 -13.79
C TRP A 106 -10.60 0.80 -13.57
N MET A 107 -11.07 0.86 -12.32
CA MET A 107 -12.50 1.04 -12.04
C MET A 107 -13.03 2.40 -12.52
N ALA A 108 -12.24 3.48 -12.40
CA ALA A 108 -12.63 4.80 -12.88
C ALA A 108 -12.81 4.82 -14.40
N TRP A 109 -11.98 4.09 -15.14
CA TRP A 109 -12.06 3.94 -16.59
C TRP A 109 -13.21 3.02 -17.02
N GLU A 110 -13.19 1.75 -16.59
CA GLU A 110 -14.10 0.71 -17.08
C GLU A 110 -15.53 0.84 -16.57
N ILE A 111 -15.70 1.28 -15.31
CA ILE A 111 -17.03 1.27 -14.66
C ILE A 111 -17.69 2.64 -14.71
N PHE A 112 -16.90 3.69 -14.46
CA PHE A 112 -17.43 5.05 -14.33
C PHE A 112 -17.15 5.93 -15.54
N GLY A 113 -16.25 5.55 -16.47
CA GLY A 113 -15.87 6.37 -17.61
C GLY A 113 -15.39 7.77 -17.25
N PHE A 114 -14.80 7.93 -16.05
CA PHE A 114 -14.47 9.22 -15.43
C PHE A 114 -15.66 10.20 -15.31
N GLN A 115 -16.89 9.71 -15.25
CA GLN A 115 -18.09 10.54 -15.10
C GLN A 115 -18.43 10.82 -13.63
N GLY A 116 -19.07 11.96 -13.39
CA GLY A 116 -19.49 12.42 -12.06
C GLY A 116 -18.46 13.30 -11.36
N GLY A 117 -18.92 14.36 -10.71
CA GLY A 117 -18.01 15.28 -10.01
C GLY A 117 -17.40 14.64 -8.76
N TRP A 118 -18.12 13.73 -8.09
CA TRP A 118 -17.64 12.99 -6.91
C TRP A 118 -16.35 12.22 -7.20
N LEU A 119 -16.21 11.68 -8.42
CA LEU A 119 -15.05 10.88 -8.82
C LEU A 119 -13.81 11.77 -9.01
N HIS A 120 -13.97 12.93 -9.64
CA HIS A 120 -12.91 13.92 -9.79
C HIS A 120 -12.46 14.47 -8.44
N ALA A 121 -13.41 14.84 -7.57
CA ALA A 121 -13.14 15.29 -6.21
C ALA A 121 -12.39 14.19 -5.42
N LYS A 122 -12.82 12.93 -5.53
CA LYS A 122 -12.15 11.79 -4.88
C LYS A 122 -10.72 11.63 -5.40
N LEU A 123 -10.51 11.66 -6.72
CA LEU A 123 -9.19 11.54 -7.31
C LEU A 123 -8.25 12.65 -6.84
N LEU A 124 -8.73 13.90 -6.78
CA LEU A 124 -7.95 15.01 -6.22
C LEU A 124 -7.50 14.73 -4.78
N LEU A 125 -8.40 14.24 -3.92
CA LEU A 125 -8.05 13.88 -2.54
C LEU A 125 -7.06 12.71 -2.47
N VAL A 126 -7.16 11.72 -3.36
CA VAL A 126 -6.21 10.60 -3.43
C VAL A 126 -4.83 11.06 -3.94
N VAL A 127 -4.78 12.05 -4.84
CA VAL A 127 -3.52 12.71 -5.23
C VAL A 127 -2.91 13.44 -4.03
N LEU A 128 -3.70 14.20 -3.27
CA LEU A 128 -3.24 14.87 -2.05
C LEU A 128 -2.72 13.84 -1.01
N MET A 129 -3.44 12.74 -0.82
CA MET A 129 -2.99 11.62 0.04
C MET A 129 -1.64 11.05 -0.44
N SER A 130 -1.45 10.91 -1.75
CA SER A 130 -0.18 10.46 -2.34
C SER A 130 0.94 11.48 -2.10
N GLY A 131 0.62 12.78 -2.10
CA GLY A 131 1.54 13.84 -1.69
C GLY A 131 1.97 13.70 -0.23
N VAL A 132 1.02 13.44 0.68
CA VAL A 132 1.32 13.15 2.10
C VAL A 132 2.18 11.90 2.23
N HIS A 133 1.90 10.84 1.47
CA HIS A 133 2.74 9.65 1.41
C HIS A 133 4.18 9.99 0.99
N GLY A 134 4.35 10.79 -0.06
CA GLY A 134 5.67 11.25 -0.52
C GLY A 134 6.41 12.05 0.55
N TYR A 135 5.70 12.90 1.28
CA TYR A 135 6.25 13.64 2.43
C TYR A 135 6.73 12.68 3.52
N LEU A 136 5.90 11.73 3.95
CA LEU A 136 6.28 10.75 4.98
C LEU A 136 7.44 9.84 4.54
N SER A 137 7.47 9.44 3.28
CA SER A 137 8.56 8.66 2.67
C SER A 137 9.89 9.42 2.75
N LYS A 138 9.88 10.71 2.39
CA LYS A 138 11.05 11.59 2.57
C LYS A 138 11.44 11.69 4.04
N SER A 139 10.48 11.82 4.94
CA SER A 139 10.73 11.90 6.39
C SER A 139 11.37 10.62 6.94
N THR A 140 10.94 9.43 6.52
CA THR A 140 11.60 8.16 6.89
C THR A 140 13.08 8.18 6.52
N ARG A 141 13.46 8.73 5.36
CA ARG A 141 14.87 8.90 4.99
C ARG A 141 15.60 9.88 5.89
N ILE A 142 14.98 11.00 6.24
CA ILE A 142 15.56 11.99 7.16
C ILE A 142 15.80 11.39 8.55
N PHE A 143 14.85 10.60 9.07
CA PHE A 143 15.00 9.87 10.34
C PHE A 143 16.10 8.80 10.25
N ALA A 144 16.20 8.08 9.13
CA ALA A 144 17.27 7.11 8.92
C ALA A 144 18.68 7.75 8.93
N GLU A 145 18.78 9.01 8.50
CA GLU A 145 20.02 9.80 8.49
C GLU A 145 20.26 10.56 9.82
N ASP A 146 19.41 10.39 10.85
CA ASP A 146 19.45 11.15 12.12
C ASP A 146 19.37 12.68 11.96
N ARG A 147 18.75 13.14 10.87
CA ARG A 147 18.67 14.57 10.50
C ARG A 147 17.32 15.21 10.82
N ASN A 148 16.44 14.52 11.55
CA ASN A 148 15.13 15.07 11.84
C ASN A 148 15.24 16.27 12.80
N MET A 149 14.80 17.44 12.33
CA MET A 149 14.69 18.66 13.13
C MET A 149 13.25 18.96 13.55
N SER A 150 12.28 18.15 13.12
CA SER A 150 10.85 18.38 13.43
C SER A 150 10.50 17.84 14.82
N SER A 151 9.68 18.60 15.55
CA SER A 151 9.25 18.23 16.90
C SER A 151 8.19 17.11 16.91
N ALA A 152 8.03 16.42 18.05
CA ALA A 152 6.96 15.44 18.24
C ALA A 152 5.55 16.03 18.00
N LYS A 153 5.33 17.31 18.31
CA LYS A 153 4.07 18.01 18.06
C LYS A 153 3.76 18.10 16.56
N HIS A 154 4.78 18.38 15.73
CA HIS A 154 4.65 18.40 14.28
C HIS A 154 4.12 17.08 13.74
N TRP A 155 4.71 15.95 14.15
CA TRP A 155 4.29 14.63 13.69
C TRP A 155 2.89 14.22 14.15
N ARG A 156 2.44 14.69 15.32
CA ARG A 156 1.04 14.53 15.76
C ARG A 156 0.07 15.29 14.85
N ILE A 157 0.41 16.50 14.43
CA ILE A 157 -0.43 17.28 13.50
C ILE A 157 -0.48 16.59 12.14
N ILE A 158 0.68 16.13 11.64
CA ILE A 158 0.75 15.40 10.37
C ILE A 158 -0.09 14.12 10.41
N ASN A 159 -0.21 13.46 11.56
CA ASN A 159 -1.07 12.28 11.72
C ASN A 159 -2.56 12.55 11.43
N GLU A 160 -3.04 13.77 11.66
CA GLU A 160 -4.45 14.12 11.40
C GLU A 160 -4.74 14.29 9.90
N VAL A 161 -3.73 14.60 9.09
CA VAL A 161 -3.92 14.86 7.66
C VAL A 161 -4.40 13.59 6.92
N PRO A 162 -3.77 12.41 7.04
CA PRO A 162 -4.31 11.17 6.48
C PRO A 162 -5.71 10.84 7.01
N THR A 163 -5.99 11.09 8.30
CA THR A 163 -7.30 10.81 8.89
C THR A 163 -8.40 11.61 8.21
N VAL A 164 -8.21 12.92 8.08
CA VAL A 164 -9.20 13.81 7.45
C VAL A 164 -9.39 13.44 5.97
N LEU A 165 -8.31 13.23 5.23
CA LEU A 165 -8.39 12.82 3.83
C LEU A 165 -9.12 11.49 3.66
N MET A 166 -8.84 10.50 4.51
CA MET A 166 -9.51 9.19 4.51
C MET A 166 -11.03 9.36 4.68
N ILE A 167 -11.48 10.16 5.66
CA ILE A 167 -12.90 10.40 5.91
C ILE A 167 -13.58 10.97 4.65
N LEU A 168 -13.00 12.02 4.06
CA LEU A 168 -13.55 12.65 2.86
C LEU A 168 -13.57 11.71 1.65
N ILE A 169 -12.51 10.94 1.44
CA ILE A 169 -12.42 9.95 0.35
C ILE A 169 -13.48 8.87 0.51
N VAL A 170 -13.71 8.36 1.72
CA VAL A 170 -14.72 7.34 2.00
C VAL A 170 -16.13 7.88 1.78
N ILE A 171 -16.42 9.10 2.26
CA ILE A 171 -17.72 9.75 2.03
C ILE A 171 -18.00 9.87 0.52
N LEU A 172 -17.04 10.37 -0.27
CA LEU A 172 -17.20 10.49 -1.72
C LEU A 172 -17.35 9.12 -2.40
N ALA A 173 -16.63 8.10 -1.93
CA ALA A 173 -16.70 6.76 -2.50
C ALA A 173 -18.07 6.08 -2.27
N ILE A 174 -18.73 6.37 -1.14
CA ILE A 174 -19.98 5.72 -0.74
C ILE A 174 -21.20 6.56 -1.13
N VAL A 175 -21.23 7.83 -0.74
CA VAL A 175 -22.41 8.71 -0.89
C VAL A 175 -22.58 9.18 -2.34
N LYS A 176 -21.47 9.43 -3.05
CA LYS A 176 -21.44 9.91 -4.45
C LYS A 176 -22.44 11.05 -4.73
N PRO A 177 -22.30 12.20 -4.05
CA PRO A 177 -23.36 13.21 -3.97
C PRO A 177 -23.63 14.03 -5.25
N PHE A 178 -22.75 14.00 -6.26
CA PHE A 178 -22.85 14.80 -7.50
C PHE A 178 -21.99 14.25 -8.63
#